data_AF-X1SNQ5-F1
#
_entry.id   AF-X1SNQ5-F1
#
_cell.length_a   1.000
_cell.length_b   1.000
_cell.length_c   1.000
_cell.angle_alpha   90.00
_cell.angle_beta   90.00
_cell.angle_gamma   90.00
#
_symmetry.space_group_name_H-M   'P 1'
#
loop_
_entity.id
_entity.type
_entity.pdbx_description
1 polymer ?
#
loop_
_entity_poly.entity_id
_entity_poly.type
_entity_poly.pdbx_seq_one_letter_code
_entity_poly.pdbx_strand_id
1 'polypeptide(L)' 'VIVAGFQGIDKDENITTLGRGGSDTTAVALSAALGAQECEIYTDVDGIYTADPRIFKNAAKMDEISYDEMLELASFGFG' A
#
# COMPACT_ATOMS: atom_id res chain seq x y z
N VAL A 1 17.06 -9.93 -5.10
CA VAL A 1 17.71 -8.67 -4.68
C VAL A 1 16.93 -8.14 -3.50
N ILE A 2 17.58 -7.55 -2.49
CA ILE A 2 16.92 -6.91 -1.35
C ILE A 2 17.27 -5.43 -1.38
N VAL A 3 16.27 -4.57 -1.30
CA VAL A 3 16.43 -3.10 -1.32
C VAL A 3 15.59 -2.52 -0.19
N ALA A 4 16.10 -1.49 0.47
CA ALA A 4 15.35 -0.75 1.47
C ALA A 4 14.30 0.15 0.78
N GLY A 5 13.09 0.20 1.34
CA GLY A 5 12.05 1.15 0.95
C GLY A 5 12.15 2.51 1.65
N PHE A 6 11.14 3.36 1.45
CA PHE A 6 10.89 4.65 2.13
C PHE A 6 11.86 5.78 1.82
N GLN A 7 13.12 5.48 1.51
CA GLN A 7 14.19 6.45 1.26
C GLN A 7 14.58 6.53 -0.21
N GLY A 8 15.06 7.70 -0.64
CA GLY A 8 15.55 7.94 -1.99
C GLY A 8 16.58 9.09 -2.02
N ILE A 9 17.04 9.43 -3.22
CA ILE A 9 17.94 10.57 -3.44
C ILE A 9 17.29 11.60 -4.36
N ASP A 10 17.49 12.88 -4.07
CA ASP A 10 17.13 13.95 -5.00
C ASP A 10 18.24 14.17 -6.06
N LYS A 11 18.03 15.17 -6.93
CA LYS A 11 18.98 15.55 -7.99
C LYS A 11 20.31 16.13 -7.48
N ASP A 12 20.35 16.57 -6.22
CA ASP A 12 21.50 17.21 -5.58
C ASP A 12 22.21 16.20 -4.64
N GLU A 13 21.92 14.91 -4.78
CA GLU A 13 22.45 13.78 -3.99
C GLU A 13 22.08 13.81 -2.49
N ASN A 14 21.06 14.58 -2.10
CA ASN A 14 20.57 14.56 -0.74
C ASN A 14 19.70 13.32 -0.50
N ILE A 15 19.85 12.71 0.68
CA ILE A 15 18.94 11.65 1.14
C ILE A 15 17.58 12.29 1.45
N THR A 16 16.53 11.73 0.87
CA THR A 16 15.15 12.14 1.05
C THR A 16 14.28 10.95 1.49
N THR A 17 13.10 11.25 2.01
CA THR A 17 12.12 10.23 2.39
C THR A 17 10.79 10.48 1.68
N LEU A 18 10.01 9.42 1.50
CA LEU A 18 8.73 9.46 0.78
C LEU A 18 7.53 9.73 1.71
N GLY A 19 7.77 9.97 3.00
CA GLY A 19 6.71 10.20 3.99
C GLY A 19 5.96 8.92 4.40
N ARG A 20 4.75 9.09 4.95
CA ARG A 20 3.89 7.98 5.40
C ARG A 20 3.54 7.07 4.21
N GLY A 21 3.64 5.76 4.42
CA GLY A 21 3.44 4.76 3.35
C GLY A 21 4.62 4.66 2.37
N GLY A 22 5.75 5.32 2.65
CA GLY A 22 6.86 5.40 1.70
C GLY A 22 7.47 4.04 1.32
N SER A 23 7.42 3.03 2.19
CA SER A 23 7.86 1.67 1.84
C SER A 23 6.98 1.04 0.77
N ASP A 24 5.65 1.18 0.90
CA ASP A 24 4.68 0.65 -0.07
C ASP A 24 4.81 1.40 -1.40
N THR A 25 4.95 2.73 -1.34
CA THR A 25 5.23 3.56 -2.52
C THR A 25 6.51 3.10 -3.23
N THR A 26 7.55 2.73 -2.47
CA THR A 26 8.80 2.23 -3.06
C THR A 26 8.58 0.87 -3.75
N ALA A 27 7.84 -0.04 -3.11
CA ALA A 27 7.54 -1.34 -3.67
C ALA A 27 6.75 -1.23 -4.99
N VAL A 28 5.73 -0.37 -5.03
CA VAL A 28 4.93 -0.11 -6.24
C VAL A 28 5.79 0.53 -7.33
N ALA A 29 6.60 1.54 -7.00
CA ALA A 29 7.46 2.21 -7.97
C ALA A 29 8.50 1.27 -8.59
N LEU A 30 9.13 0.42 -7.77
CA LEU A 30 10.07 -0.59 -8.25
C LEU A 30 9.38 -1.65 -9.11
N SER A 31 8.19 -2.12 -8.71
CA SER A 31 7.41 -3.09 -9.47
C SER A 31 7.08 -2.56 -10.86
N ALA A 32 6.63 -1.31 -10.95
CA ALA A 32 6.36 -0.63 -12.22
C ALA A 32 7.63 -0.47 -13.07
N ALA A 33 8.74 -0.02 -12.47
CA ALA A 33 10.01 0.20 -13.18
C ALA A 33 10.63 -1.11 -13.71
N LEU A 34 10.42 -2.23 -13.02
CA LEU A 34 10.92 -3.55 -13.39
C LEU A 34 9.95 -4.32 -14.30
N GLY A 35 8.75 -3.81 -14.56
CA GLY A 35 7.73 -4.49 -15.34
C GLY A 35 7.22 -5.77 -14.65
N ALA A 36 7.13 -5.75 -13.32
CA ALA A 36 6.57 -6.86 -12.56
C ALA A 36 5.08 -7.07 -12.90
N GLN A 37 4.65 -8.33 -12.92
CA GLN A 37 3.24 -8.66 -13.16
C GLN A 37 2.36 -8.31 -11.96
N GLU A 38 2.93 -8.42 -10.74
CA GLU A 38 2.22 -8.24 -9.48
C GLU A 38 3.12 -7.56 -8.45
N CYS A 39 2.51 -6.82 -7.52
CA CYS A 39 3.17 -6.17 -6.38
C CYS A 39 2.44 -6.58 -5.10
N GLU A 40 3.10 -7.36 -4.24
CA GLU A 40 2.52 -7.86 -3.01
C GLU A 40 2.96 -7.01 -1.81
N ILE A 41 1.99 -6.50 -1.05
CA ILE A 41 2.24 -5.77 0.20
C ILE A 41 1.83 -6.66 1.37
N TYR A 42 2.82 -7.05 2.18
CA TYR A 42 2.60 -7.87 3.38
C TYR A 42 2.40 -6.96 4.59
N THR A 43 1.24 -7.08 5.23
CA THR A 43 0.84 -6.28 6.39
C THR A 43 0.38 -7.18 7.54
N ASP A 44 0.04 -6.59 8.68
CA ASP A 44 -0.41 -7.30 9.89
C ASP A 44 -1.92 -7.60 9.91
N VAL A 45 -2.67 -7.06 8.96
CA VAL A 45 -4.06 -7.41 8.66
C VAL A 45 -4.14 -8.40 7.50
N ASP A 46 -5.09 -9.32 7.54
CA ASP A 46 -5.17 -10.39 6.55
C ASP A 46 -5.92 -10.01 5.27
N GLY A 47 -6.43 -8.79 5.17
CA GLY A 47 -7.07 -8.24 3.97
C GLY A 47 -7.99 -7.07 4.26
N ILE A 48 -8.77 -6.69 3.24
CA ILE A 48 -9.77 -5.62 3.32
C ILE A 48 -11.13 -6.24 3.64
N TYR A 49 -11.92 -5.56 4.48
CA TYR A 49 -13.25 -6.01 4.89
C TYR A 49 -14.31 -4.97 4.50
N THR A 50 -15.54 -5.42 4.30
CA THR A 50 -16.69 -4.56 3.92
C THR A 50 -17.04 -3.50 4.98
N ALA A 51 -16.63 -3.72 6.23
CA ALA A 51 -16.77 -2.81 7.37
C ALA A 51 -15.74 -3.19 8.44
N ASP A 52 -15.53 -2.35 9.45
CA ASP A 52 -14.66 -2.70 10.58
C ASP A 52 -15.22 -3.94 11.32
N PRO A 53 -14.53 -5.10 11.29
CA PRO A 53 -15.02 -6.33 11.92
C PRO A 53 -15.09 -6.23 13.46
N ARG A 54 -14.39 -5.26 14.06
CA ARG A 54 -14.46 -4.98 15.51
C ARG A 54 -15.77 -4.33 15.91
N ILE A 55 -16.42 -3.61 14.97
CA ILE A 55 -17.68 -2.90 15.19
C ILE A 55 -18.86 -3.73 14.65
N PHE A 56 -18.70 -4.31 13.45
CA PHE A 56 -19.74 -5.06 12.75
C PHE A 56 -19.31 -6.51 12.54
N LYS A 57 -19.86 -7.42 13.36
CA LYS A 57 -19.47 -8.84 13.37
C LYS A 57 -19.74 -9.61 12.06
N ASN A 58 -20.63 -9.11 11.22
CA ASN A 58 -20.94 -9.70 9.93
C ASN A 58 -20.13 -9.08 8.79
N ALA A 59 -19.07 -8.31 9.09
CA ALA A 59 -18.15 -7.82 8.08
C ALA A 59 -17.53 -9.00 7.33
N ALA A 60 -17.58 -8.95 6.00
CA ALA A 60 -17.01 -9.97 5.14
C ALA A 60 -15.67 -9.50 4.60
N LYS A 61 -14.71 -10.42 4.49
CA LYS A 61 -13.45 -10.18 3.80
C LYS A 61 -13.71 -10.08 2.30
N MET A 62 -13.06 -9.12 1.65
CA MET A 62 -13.14 -8.92 0.21
C MET A 62 -11.99 -9.68 -0.47
N ASP A 63 -12.32 -10.52 -1.45
CA ASP A 63 -11.32 -11.27 -2.23
C ASP A 63 -10.63 -10.38 -3.27
N GLU A 64 -11.36 -9.41 -3.83
CA GLU A 64 -10.87 -8.43 -4.79
C GLU A 64 -11.53 -7.06 -4.56
N ILE A 65 -10.81 -5.99 -4.88
CA ILE A 65 -11.30 -4.61 -4.85
C ILE A 65 -10.60 -3.80 -5.94
N SER A 66 -11.32 -2.92 -6.61
CA SER A 66 -10.72 -2.03 -7.62
C SER A 66 -9.94 -0.88 -6.97
N TYR A 67 -9.05 -0.26 -7.74
CA TYR A 67 -8.30 0.92 -7.28
C TYR A 67 -9.22 2.07 -6.86
N ASP A 68 -10.27 2.37 -7.63
CA ASP A 68 -11.19 3.46 -7.36
C ASP A 68 -11.99 3.23 -6.06
N GLU A 69 -12.47 2.01 -5.83
CA GLU A 69 -13.15 1.65 -4.58
C GLU A 69 -12.22 1.77 -3.38
N MET A 70 -10.97 1.30 -3.51
CA MET A 70 -9.97 1.42 -2.45
C MET A 70 -9.62 2.88 -2.15
N LEU A 71 -9.57 3.73 -3.18
CA LEU A 71 -9.31 5.16 -3.05
C LEU A 71 -10.43 5.86 -2.28
N GLU A 72 -11.69 5.52 -2.56
CA GLU A 72 -12.84 6.01 -1.80
C GLU A 72 -12.79 5.56 -0.34
N LEU A 73 -12.51 4.27 -0.08
CA LEU A 73 -12.34 3.76 1.29
C LEU A 73 -11.24 4.51 2.06
N ALA A 74 -10.07 4.69 1.45
CA ALA A 74 -8.96 5.41 2.07
C ALA A 74 -9.32 6.88 2.39
N SER A 75 -10.14 7.51 1.55
CA SER A 75 -10.61 8.90 1.73
C SER A 75 -11.50 9.08 2.97
N PHE A 76 -12.19 8.02 3.43
CA PHE A 76 -12.95 8.01 4.68
C PHE A 76 -12.08 7.75 5.93
N GLY A 77 -10.77 7.60 5.78
CA GLY A 77 -9.83 7.37 6.88
C GLY A 77 -9.59 5.91 7.23
N PHE A 78 -9.97 4.98 6.34
CA PHE A 78 -9.58 3.57 6.45
C PHE A 78 -8.16 3.42 5.90
N GLY A 79 -7.16 3.47 6.78
CA GLY A 79 -5.74 3.26 6.46
C GLY A 79 -4.94 2.75 7.64
#